data_AF-A0A820GYZ6-F1
#
_entry.id   AF-A0A820GYZ6-F1
#
_cell.length_a   1.000
_cell.length_b   1.000
_cell.length_c   1.000
_cell.angle_alpha   90.00
_cell.angle_beta   90.00
_cell.angle_gamma   90.00
#
_symmetry.space_group_name_H-M   'P 1'
#
loop_
_entity.id
_entity.type
_entity.pdbx_description
1 polymer ?
#
loop_
_entity_poly.entity_id
_entity_poly.type
_entity_poly.pdbx_seq_one_letter_code
_entity_poly.pdbx_strand_id
1 'polypeptide(L)'
;MSSSSTIGDILNTIRQYSVYVNYLAIIGGIFGHILNLLVFTQLKRFRNNRYALYIIIESIVALIFLFISTTSVLLRIAYGYDLSDNNLIWCRMRFMFYQGLSLILFFTICCAACDQFCSTSYHFSIRHLCTLKLVQYLMSISSCLWFIHSFVFSLFLNIQPLFGCIITNPILTTYSTYFFYPFLYGPVQIAVAFLFSLLAFRNVRRIIRRQVPIIRRRLDQQM
;
A
#
# COMPACT_ATOMS: atom_id res chain seq x y z
N MET A 1 36.74 -24.12 13.68
CA MET A 1 36.47 -24.29 12.23
C MET A 1 35.05 -24.74 11.92
N SER A 2 34.21 -25.10 12.90
CA SER A 2 32.79 -25.45 12.70
C SER A 2 31.81 -24.27 12.71
N SER A 3 32.15 -23.13 13.33
CA SER A 3 31.27 -21.96 13.41
C SER A 3 31.16 -21.16 12.11
N SER A 4 32.21 -21.14 11.28
CA SER A 4 32.23 -20.41 10.02
C SER A 4 31.42 -21.08 8.91
N SER A 5 31.37 -22.42 8.87
CA SER A 5 30.54 -23.17 7.92
C SER A 5 29.05 -23.00 8.24
N THR A 6 28.68 -23.05 9.52
CA THR A 6 27.28 -22.90 9.94
C THR A 6 26.70 -21.51 9.60
N ILE A 7 27.49 -20.44 9.73
CA ILE A 7 27.03 -19.08 9.35
C ILE A 7 26.81 -18.99 7.82
N GLY A 8 27.71 -19.58 7.03
CA GLY A 8 27.59 -19.61 5.57
C GLY A 8 26.33 -20.32 5.11
N ASP A 9 26.02 -21.48 5.71
CA ASP A 9 24.83 -22.27 5.37
C ASP A 9 23.54 -21.51 5.70
N ILE A 10 23.46 -20.89 6.89
CA ILE A 10 22.30 -20.09 7.30
C ILE A 10 22.05 -18.93 6.32
N LEU A 11 23.10 -18.18 5.96
CA LEU A 11 22.98 -17.06 5.03
C LEU A 11 22.51 -17.51 3.65
N ASN A 12 22.98 -18.67 3.19
CA ASN A 12 22.55 -19.23 1.90
C ASN A 12 21.07 -19.66 1.94
N THR A 13 20.63 -20.31 3.03
CA THR A 13 19.22 -20.67 3.21
C THR A 13 18.31 -19.44 3.25
N ILE A 14 18.69 -18.39 3.99
CA ILE A 14 17.92 -17.12 4.04
C ILE A 14 17.85 -16.49 2.65
N ARG A 15 18.94 -16.50 1.89
CA ARG A 15 18.97 -15.97 0.52
C ARG A 15 18.02 -16.74 -0.39
N GLN A 16 18.09 -18.07 -0.39
CA GLN A 16 17.19 -18.91 -1.21
C GLN A 16 15.73 -18.71 -0.82
N TYR A 17 15.42 -18.72 0.47
CA TYR A 17 14.08 -18.47 0.98
C TYR A 17 13.53 -17.11 0.52
N SER A 18 14.32 -16.05 0.68
CA SER A 18 13.95 -14.69 0.23
C SER A 18 13.69 -14.65 -1.27
N VAL A 19 14.51 -15.32 -2.08
CA VAL A 19 14.32 -15.40 -3.53
C VAL A 19 12.99 -16.09 -3.87
N TYR A 20 12.70 -17.27 -3.31
CA TYR A 20 11.45 -17.99 -3.58
C TYR A 20 10.19 -17.22 -3.14
N VAL A 21 10.22 -16.62 -1.95
CA VAL A 21 9.09 -15.81 -1.46
C VAL A 21 8.87 -14.60 -2.36
N ASN A 22 9.93 -13.91 -2.78
CA ASN A 22 9.81 -12.80 -3.72
C ASN A 22 9.21 -13.27 -5.05
N TYR A 23 9.67 -14.38 -5.64
CA TYR A 23 9.07 -14.90 -6.88
C TYR A 23 7.58 -15.21 -6.75
N LEU A 24 7.17 -15.87 -5.66
CA LEU A 24 5.75 -16.16 -5.41
C LEU A 24 4.94 -14.86 -5.24
N ALA A 25 5.47 -13.89 -4.50
CA ALA A 25 4.83 -12.59 -4.31
C ALA A 25 4.69 -11.81 -5.62
N ILE A 26 5.67 -11.89 -6.52
CA ILE A 26 5.64 -11.25 -7.84
C ILE A 26 4.54 -11.86 -8.70
N ILE A 27 4.55 -13.20 -8.85
CA ILE A 27 3.59 -13.89 -9.71
C ILE A 27 2.17 -13.69 -9.17
N GLY A 28 1.97 -13.93 -7.87
CA GLY A 28 0.68 -13.75 -7.22
C GLY A 28 0.20 -12.29 -7.24
N GLY A 29 1.10 -11.34 -6.96
CA GLY A 29 0.80 -9.91 -6.92
C GLY A 29 0.42 -9.36 -8.30
N ILE A 30 1.22 -9.65 -9.33
CA ILE A 30 0.92 -9.22 -10.71
C ILE A 30 -0.42 -9.80 -11.16
N PHE A 31 -0.62 -11.11 -10.99
CA PHE A 31 -1.87 -11.76 -11.40
C PHE A 31 -3.08 -11.20 -10.64
N GLY A 32 -2.98 -11.06 -9.32
CA GLY A 32 -4.05 -10.55 -8.48
C GLY A 32 -4.45 -9.11 -8.81
N HIS A 33 -3.47 -8.21 -8.96
CA HIS A 33 -3.76 -6.80 -9.29
C HIS A 33 -4.28 -6.63 -10.72
N ILE A 34 -3.82 -7.43 -11.70
CA ILE A 34 -4.38 -7.43 -13.06
C ILE A 34 -5.84 -7.89 -13.02
N LEU A 35 -6.16 -8.98 -12.32
CA LEU A 35 -7.54 -9.45 -12.18
C LEU A 35 -8.45 -8.39 -11.54
N ASN A 36 -7.99 -7.73 -10.47
CA ASN A 36 -8.72 -6.62 -9.86
C ASN A 36 -8.99 -5.51 -10.88
N LEU A 37 -7.99 -5.09 -11.65
CA LEU A 37 -8.17 -4.08 -12.68
C LEU A 37 -9.17 -4.52 -13.74
N LEU A 38 -9.09 -5.76 -14.24
CA LEU A 38 -10.04 -6.29 -15.21
C LEU A 38 -11.47 -6.28 -14.66
N VAL A 39 -11.69 -6.77 -13.44
CA VAL A 39 -13.03 -6.82 -12.82
C VAL A 39 -13.60 -5.41 -12.63
N PHE A 40 -12.84 -4.50 -12.01
CA PHE A 40 -13.37 -3.19 -11.62
C PHE A 40 -13.46 -2.18 -12.79
N THR A 41 -12.72 -2.37 -13.88
CA THR A 41 -12.81 -1.49 -15.08
C THR A 41 -13.86 -1.95 -16.08
N GLN A 42 -14.04 -3.27 -16.26
CA GLN A 42 -14.94 -3.82 -17.29
C GLN A 42 -16.41 -3.81 -16.86
N LEU A 43 -16.70 -4.08 -15.58
CA LEU A 43 -18.07 -4.13 -15.09
C LEU A 43 -18.65 -2.72 -14.95
N LYS A 44 -19.61 -2.37 -15.81
CA LYS A 44 -20.31 -1.08 -15.81
C LYS A 44 -20.87 -0.69 -14.42
N ARG A 45 -21.30 -1.69 -13.63
CA ARG A 45 -21.82 -1.50 -12.26
C ARG A 45 -20.81 -0.86 -11.31
N PHE A 46 -19.51 -1.06 -11.53
CA PHE A 46 -18.45 -0.56 -10.65
C PHE A 46 -17.88 0.80 -11.07
N ARG A 47 -18.13 1.27 -12.30
CA ARG A 47 -17.54 2.52 -12.83
C ARG A 47 -17.92 3.78 -12.04
N ASN A 48 -19.08 3.78 -11.37
CA ASN A 48 -19.53 4.90 -10.56
C ASN A 48 -19.50 4.60 -9.05
N ASN A 49 -18.77 3.56 -8.64
CA ASN A 49 -18.63 3.19 -7.24
C ASN A 49 -17.32 3.76 -6.68
N ARG A 50 -17.41 4.58 -5.63
CA ARG A 50 -16.26 5.20 -4.95
C ARG A 50 -15.26 4.16 -4.46
N TYR A 51 -15.74 3.06 -3.90
CA TYR A 51 -14.88 1.98 -3.39
C TYR A 51 -14.11 1.27 -4.51
N ALA A 52 -14.75 1.08 -5.67
CA ALA A 52 -14.08 0.49 -6.83
C ALA A 52 -12.94 1.38 -7.34
N LEU A 53 -13.09 2.71 -7.26
CA LEU A 53 -12.03 3.64 -7.63
C LEU A 53 -10.80 3.49 -6.72
N TYR A 54 -10.98 3.32 -5.40
CA TYR A 54 -9.87 3.06 -4.48
C TYR A 54 -9.12 1.77 -4.85
N ILE A 55 -9.82 0.68 -5.17
CA ILE A 55 -9.18 -0.59 -5.56
C ILE A 55 -8.45 -0.48 -6.91
N ILE A 56 -8.99 0.30 -7.86
CA ILE A 56 -8.31 0.54 -9.13
C ILE A 56 -7.01 1.30 -8.90
N ILE A 57 -7.05 2.39 -8.11
CA ILE A 57 -5.85 3.18 -7.78
C ILE A 57 -4.84 2.32 -7.03
N GLU A 58 -5.27 1.59 -6.00
CA GLU A 58 -4.43 0.65 -5.25
C GLU A 58 -3.76 -0.36 -6.19
N SER A 59 -4.51 -1.01 -7.07
CA SER A 59 -3.97 -2.01 -7.99
C SER A 59 -2.96 -1.44 -8.97
N ILE A 60 -3.18 -0.23 -9.50
CA ILE A 60 -2.21 0.45 -10.38
C ILE A 60 -0.92 0.76 -9.62
N VAL A 61 -1.05 1.38 -8.44
CA VAL A 61 0.11 1.79 -7.63
C VAL A 61 0.88 0.56 -7.15
N ALA A 62 0.19 -0.51 -6.76
CA ALA A 62 0.79 -1.76 -6.33
C ALA A 62 1.54 -2.47 -7.46
N LEU A 63 1.00 -2.48 -8.69
CA LEU A 63 1.73 -3.00 -9.85
C LEU A 63 3.03 -2.23 -10.08
N ILE A 64 2.99 -0.89 -10.10
CA ILE A 64 4.19 -0.06 -10.28
C ILE A 64 5.20 -0.34 -9.15
N PHE A 65 4.72 -0.43 -7.91
CA PHE A 65 5.56 -0.73 -6.75
C PHE A 65 6.22 -2.12 -6.87
N LEU A 66 5.48 -3.14 -7.31
CA LEU A 66 6.01 -4.48 -7.57
C LEU A 66 7.09 -4.43 -8.66
N PHE A 67 6.87 -3.73 -9.79
CA PHE A 67 7.90 -3.62 -10.83
C PHE A 67 9.19 -2.97 -10.32
N ILE A 68 9.09 -1.91 -9.52
CA ILE A 68 10.27 -1.18 -9.01
C ILE A 68 11.01 -2.00 -7.95
N SER A 69 10.30 -2.63 -7.01
CA SER A 69 10.91 -3.45 -5.95
C SER A 69 11.63 -4.68 -6.52
N THR A 70 11.11 -5.25 -7.60
CA THR A 70 11.59 -6.50 -8.18
C THR A 70 12.78 -6.31 -9.11
N THR A 71 12.89 -5.14 -9.74
CA THR A 71 14.02 -4.81 -10.64
C THR A 71 15.36 -5.07 -9.95
N SER A 72 15.53 -4.67 -8.69
CA SER A 72 16.77 -4.90 -7.94
C SER A 72 17.00 -6.35 -7.53
N VAL A 73 15.95 -7.11 -7.25
CA VAL A 73 16.06 -8.54 -6.97
C VAL A 73 16.51 -9.27 -8.24
N LEU A 74 15.90 -8.97 -9.38
CA LEU A 74 16.23 -9.57 -10.67
C LEU A 74 17.67 -9.25 -11.08
N LEU A 75 18.10 -7.98 -10.97
CA LEU A 75 19.47 -7.59 -11.28
C LEU A 75 20.49 -8.31 -10.39
N ARG A 76 20.20 -8.41 -9.08
CA ARG A 76 21.09 -9.10 -8.14
C ARG A 76 21.20 -10.59 -8.42
N ILE A 77 20.13 -11.23 -8.90
CA ILE A 77 20.14 -12.64 -9.31
C ILE A 77 20.89 -12.82 -10.65
N ALA A 78 20.61 -11.97 -11.63
CA ALA A 78 21.15 -12.10 -12.99
C ALA A 78 22.63 -11.72 -13.11
N TYR A 79 23.07 -10.67 -12.41
CA TYR A 79 24.40 -10.09 -12.56
C TYR A 79 25.27 -10.16 -11.29
N GLY A 80 24.70 -10.58 -10.15
CA GLY A 80 25.43 -10.71 -8.88
C GLY A 80 25.65 -9.40 -8.12
N TYR A 81 25.23 -8.25 -8.66
CA TYR A 81 25.31 -6.93 -8.02
C TYR A 81 23.98 -6.15 -8.15
N ASP A 82 23.72 -5.20 -7.24
CA ASP A 82 22.60 -4.27 -7.35
C ASP A 82 23.08 -2.95 -7.98
N LEU A 83 22.35 -2.42 -8.96
CA LEU A 83 22.66 -1.12 -9.58
C LEU A 83 22.63 0.01 -8.53
N SER A 84 21.85 -0.15 -7.46
CA SER A 84 21.74 0.84 -6.38
C SER A 84 23.04 1.02 -5.61
N ASP A 85 23.96 0.05 -5.65
CA ASP A 85 25.25 0.11 -4.94
C ASP A 85 26.31 0.88 -5.74
N ASN A 86 26.13 0.98 -7.06
CA ASN A 86 27.13 1.56 -7.96
C ASN A 86 26.67 2.88 -8.60
N ASN A 87 25.35 3.11 -8.71
CA ASN A 87 24.80 4.28 -9.38
C ASN A 87 23.91 5.09 -8.44
N LEU A 88 24.40 6.28 -8.07
CA LEU A 88 23.72 7.20 -7.17
C LEU A 88 22.35 7.63 -7.70
N ILE A 89 22.25 7.90 -9.00
CA ILE A 89 20.99 8.33 -9.64
C ILE A 89 19.96 7.21 -9.52
N TRP A 90 20.36 5.97 -9.80
CA TRP A 90 19.47 4.82 -9.67
C TRP A 90 19.02 4.61 -8.23
N CYS A 91 19.94 4.73 -7.25
CA CYS A 91 19.54 4.65 -5.85
C CYS A 91 18.46 5.69 -5.51
N ARG A 92 18.72 6.97 -5.82
CA ARG A 92 17.80 8.07 -5.47
C ARG A 92 16.43 7.88 -6.10
N MET A 93 16.39 7.54 -7.39
CA MET A 93 15.15 7.27 -8.12
C MET A 93 14.39 6.08 -7.53
N ARG A 94 15.08 4.96 -7.27
CA ARG A 94 14.46 3.77 -6.66
C ARG A 94 13.84 4.10 -5.31
N PHE A 95 14.58 4.80 -4.44
CA PHE A 95 14.08 5.17 -3.12
C PHE A 95 12.89 6.12 -3.22
N MET A 96 12.97 7.15 -4.08
CA MET A 96 11.88 8.10 -4.31
C MET A 96 10.58 7.38 -4.70
N PHE A 97 10.64 6.49 -5.68
CA PHE A 97 9.45 5.76 -6.11
C PHE A 97 8.98 4.76 -5.05
N TYR A 98 9.89 4.00 -4.44
CA TYR A 98 9.53 3.02 -3.41
C TYR A 98 8.81 3.69 -2.24
N GLN A 99 9.37 4.78 -1.71
CA GLN A 99 8.80 5.54 -0.62
C GLN A 99 7.46 6.17 -1.03
N GLY A 100 7.42 6.87 -2.18
CA GLY A 100 6.23 7.57 -2.65
C GLY A 100 5.05 6.64 -2.92
N LEU A 101 5.29 5.53 -3.61
CA LEU A 101 4.25 4.53 -3.90
C LEU A 101 3.76 3.84 -2.63
N SER A 102 4.64 3.52 -1.69
CA SER A 102 4.25 2.94 -0.39
C SER A 102 3.30 3.87 0.38
N LEU A 103 3.66 5.16 0.47
CA LEU A 103 2.82 6.17 1.14
C LEU A 103 1.46 6.31 0.47
N ILE A 104 1.41 6.30 -0.87
CA ILE A 104 0.15 6.32 -1.62
C ILE A 104 -0.69 5.09 -1.28
N LEU A 105 -0.11 3.88 -1.23
CA LEU A 105 -0.85 2.66 -0.87
C LEU A 105 -1.45 2.74 0.52
N PHE A 106 -0.66 3.10 1.53
CA PHE A 106 -1.16 3.21 2.90
C PHE A 106 -2.23 4.29 3.05
N PHE A 107 -2.04 5.44 2.40
CA PHE A 107 -3.04 6.51 2.39
C PHE A 107 -4.34 6.05 1.71
N THR A 108 -4.24 5.33 0.58
CA THR A 108 -5.40 4.75 -0.13
C THR A 108 -6.20 3.84 0.78
N ILE A 109 -5.52 2.95 1.54
CA ILE A 109 -6.16 2.03 2.49
C ILE A 109 -6.90 2.79 3.60
N CYS A 110 -6.27 3.82 4.18
CA CYS A 110 -6.90 4.65 5.21
C CYS A 110 -8.15 5.37 4.67
N CYS A 111 -8.05 5.94 3.47
CA CYS A 111 -9.17 6.62 2.81
C CYS A 111 -10.29 5.66 2.44
N ALA A 112 -9.97 4.45 1.97
CA ALA A 112 -10.96 3.42 1.66
C ALA A 112 -11.71 2.97 2.93
N ALA A 113 -11.02 2.78 4.04
CA ALA A 113 -11.64 2.43 5.32
C ALA A 113 -12.55 3.58 5.83
N CYS A 114 -12.11 4.83 5.69
CA CYS A 114 -12.92 6.00 6.04
C CYS A 114 -14.16 6.13 5.15
N ASP A 115 -14.05 5.97 3.82
CA ASP A 115 -15.20 5.98 2.91
C ASP A 115 -16.18 4.84 3.22
N GLN A 116 -15.67 3.66 3.59
CA GLN A 116 -16.50 2.54 4.03
C GLN A 116 -17.27 2.86 5.32
N PHE A 117 -16.64 3.52 6.29
CA PHE A 117 -17.34 4.01 7.47
C PHE A 117 -18.41 5.05 7.12
N CYS A 118 -18.07 6.05 6.29
CA CYS A 118 -19.01 7.10 5.90
C CYS A 118 -20.21 6.54 5.12
N SER A 119 -19.97 5.63 4.17
CA SER A 119 -21.03 4.99 3.37
C SER A 119 -22.01 4.17 4.21
N THR A 120 -21.51 3.51 5.25
CA THR A 120 -22.31 2.66 6.15
C THR A 120 -22.96 3.44 7.30
N SER A 121 -22.60 4.72 7.49
CA SER A 121 -23.14 5.55 8.56
C SER A 121 -24.66 5.71 8.46
N TYR A 122 -25.31 5.82 9.62
CA TYR A 122 -26.76 6.08 9.73
C TYR A 122 -27.11 7.52 9.34
N HIS A 123 -26.20 8.47 9.61
CA HIS A 123 -26.44 9.88 9.36
C HIS A 123 -26.27 10.18 7.87
N PHE A 124 -27.34 10.72 7.26
CA PHE A 124 -27.35 11.09 5.84
C PHE A 124 -26.25 12.10 5.49
N SER A 125 -26.02 13.08 6.36
CA SER A 125 -24.95 14.07 6.19
C SER A 125 -23.58 13.41 5.99
N ILE A 126 -23.22 12.47 6.87
CA ILE A 126 -21.94 11.75 6.81
C ILE A 126 -21.82 10.93 5.52
N ARG A 127 -22.90 10.26 5.10
CA ARG A 127 -22.92 9.45 3.88
C ARG A 127 -22.65 10.25 2.61
N HIS A 128 -23.05 11.52 2.61
CA HIS A 128 -22.97 12.41 1.46
C HIS A 128 -21.67 13.24 1.40
N LEU A 129 -20.84 13.22 2.46
CA LEU A 129 -19.54 13.90 2.48
C LEU A 129 -18.58 13.34 1.44
N CYS A 130 -18.53 12.01 1.32
CA CYS A 130 -17.64 11.36 0.37
C CYS A 130 -18.29 11.36 -1.02
N THR A 131 -17.66 12.00 -2.00
CA THR A 131 -18.14 11.97 -3.39
C THR A 131 -17.05 11.42 -4.30
N LEU A 132 -17.42 10.89 -5.46
CA LEU A 132 -16.43 10.36 -6.41
C LEU A 132 -15.39 11.42 -6.80
N LYS A 133 -15.83 12.67 -7.00
CA LYS A 133 -14.95 13.82 -7.29
C LYS A 133 -13.98 14.07 -6.13
N LEU A 134 -14.47 14.03 -4.89
CA LEU A 134 -13.60 14.20 -3.72
C LEU A 134 -12.51 13.14 -3.67
N VAL A 135 -12.83 11.87 -3.94
CA VAL A 135 -11.83 10.79 -4.00
C VAL A 135 -10.77 11.10 -5.07
N GLN A 136 -11.18 11.50 -6.27
CA GLN A 136 -10.25 11.84 -7.36
C GLN A 136 -9.31 13.00 -6.96
N TYR A 137 -9.85 14.08 -6.39
CA TYR A 137 -9.04 15.21 -5.94
C TYR A 137 -8.11 14.82 -4.80
N LEU A 138 -8.63 14.13 -3.78
CA LEU A 138 -7.85 13.71 -2.62
C LEU A 138 -6.68 12.83 -3.04
N MET A 139 -6.94 11.80 -3.86
CA MET A 139 -5.92 10.87 -4.32
C MET A 139 -4.89 11.53 -5.24
N SER A 140 -5.31 12.44 -6.12
CA SER A 140 -4.40 13.17 -7.01
C SER A 140 -3.48 14.11 -6.22
N ILE A 141 -4.05 14.95 -5.35
CA ILE A 141 -3.30 15.89 -4.51
C ILE A 141 -2.37 15.13 -3.57
N SER A 142 -2.85 14.08 -2.90
CA SER A 142 -2.02 13.29 -2.00
C SER A 142 -0.87 12.62 -2.74
N SER A 143 -1.11 12.08 -3.94
CA SER A 143 -0.05 11.46 -4.74
C SER A 143 1.06 12.45 -5.08
N CYS A 144 0.70 13.67 -5.51
CA CYS A 144 1.67 14.74 -5.75
C CYS A 144 2.46 15.08 -4.48
N LEU A 145 1.77 15.25 -3.34
CA LEU A 145 2.43 15.55 -2.06
C LEU A 145 3.40 14.46 -1.62
N TRP A 146 3.02 13.18 -1.76
CA TRP A 146 3.88 12.05 -1.40
C TRP A 146 5.09 11.92 -2.32
N PHE A 147 4.95 12.19 -3.62
CA PHE A 147 6.10 12.23 -4.52
C PHE A 147 7.03 13.41 -4.24
N ILE A 148 6.50 14.59 -3.94
CA ILE A 148 7.33 15.75 -3.53
C ILE A 148 8.09 15.44 -2.24
N HIS A 149 7.41 14.87 -1.24
CA HIS A 149 8.02 14.45 0.02
C HIS A 149 9.15 13.43 -0.21
N SER A 150 8.89 12.41 -1.03
CA SER A 150 9.86 11.35 -1.35
C SER A 150 11.01 11.86 -2.21
N PHE A 151 10.77 12.83 -3.08
CA PHE A 151 11.79 13.49 -3.87
C PHE A 151 12.78 14.23 -2.97
N VAL A 152 12.28 15.07 -2.05
CA VAL A 152 13.13 15.79 -1.08
C VAL A 152 13.97 14.82 -0.27
N PHE A 153 13.38 13.72 0.19
CA PHE A 153 14.09 12.65 0.89
C PHE A 153 15.22 12.03 0.06
N SER A 154 14.96 11.78 -1.22
CA SER A 154 15.94 11.15 -2.12
C SER A 154 17.20 11.99 -2.34
N LEU A 155 17.12 13.32 -2.20
CA LEU A 155 18.26 14.22 -2.38
C LEU A 155 19.37 13.99 -1.33
N PHE A 156 19.03 13.47 -0.16
CA PHE A 156 19.95 13.24 0.96
C PHE A 156 20.52 11.81 1.02
N LEU A 157 20.21 10.99 0.01
CA LEU A 157 20.78 9.66 -0.14
C LEU A 157 22.15 9.74 -0.80
N ASN A 158 23.09 8.97 -0.25
CA ASN A 158 24.39 8.72 -0.85
C ASN A 158 24.76 7.24 -0.70
N ILE A 159 25.68 6.81 -1.56
CA ILE A 159 26.23 5.45 -1.52
C ILE A 159 27.40 5.44 -0.54
N GLN A 160 27.34 4.53 0.43
CA GLN A 160 28.44 4.22 1.33
C GLN A 160 28.98 2.81 1.06
N PRO A 161 30.32 2.60 1.07
CA PRO A 161 30.92 1.32 0.70
C PRO A 161 30.46 0.11 1.54
N LEU A 162 30.15 0.34 2.82
CA LEU A 162 29.79 -0.71 3.77
C LEU A 162 28.28 -0.96 3.89
N PHE A 163 27.47 0.08 3.68
CA PHE A 163 26.04 0.06 3.97
C PHE A 163 25.18 0.18 2.71
N GLY A 164 25.80 0.34 1.54
CA GLY A 164 25.10 0.61 0.29
C GLY A 164 24.47 2.01 0.33
N CYS A 165 23.29 2.14 -0.25
CA CYS A 165 22.65 3.43 -0.35
C CYS A 165 21.84 3.80 0.91
N ILE A 166 22.30 4.83 1.62
CA ILE A 166 21.73 5.25 2.90
C ILE A 166 21.52 6.76 2.99
N ILE A 167 20.68 7.17 3.96
CA ILE A 167 20.47 8.57 4.30
C ILE A 167 21.70 9.08 5.05
N THR A 168 22.33 10.13 4.54
CA THR A 168 23.54 10.71 5.15
C THR A 168 23.27 11.87 6.09
N ASN A 169 22.10 12.51 5.96
CA ASN A 169 21.75 13.66 6.79
C ASN A 169 21.23 13.19 8.18
N PRO A 170 21.84 13.60 9.30
CA PRO A 170 21.44 13.16 10.63
C PRO A 170 20.08 13.70 11.07
N ILE A 171 19.70 14.90 10.62
CA ILE A 171 18.38 15.49 10.88
C ILE A 171 17.31 14.65 10.19
N LEU A 172 17.54 14.29 8.92
CA LEU A 172 16.60 13.46 8.17
C LEU A 172 16.51 12.04 8.75
N THR A 173 17.62 11.49 9.23
CA THR A 173 17.65 10.20 9.92
C THR A 173 16.80 10.24 11.19
N THR A 174 16.94 11.31 11.99
CA THR A 174 16.12 11.53 13.20
C THR A 174 14.63 11.66 12.85
N TYR A 175 14.31 12.49 11.84
CA TYR A 175 12.93 12.61 11.34
C TYR A 175 12.38 11.26 10.86
N SER A 176 13.20 10.45 10.19
CA SER A 176 12.78 9.17 9.63
C SER A 176 12.43 8.18 10.75
N THR A 177 13.30 8.06 11.74
CA THR A 177 13.15 7.14 12.87
C THR A 177 11.97 7.52 13.78
N TYR A 178 11.83 8.79 14.15
CA TYR A 178 10.85 9.20 15.16
C TYR A 178 9.50 9.65 14.59
N PHE A 179 9.46 10.14 13.34
CA PHE A 179 8.23 10.65 12.73
C PHE A 179 7.78 9.81 11.53
N PHE A 180 8.65 9.61 10.54
CA PHE A 180 8.26 8.94 9.29
C PHE A 180 7.78 7.49 9.53
N TYR A 181 8.60 6.66 10.16
CA TYR A 181 8.23 5.24 10.34
C TYR A 181 7.01 5.04 11.24
N PRO A 182 6.88 5.70 12.42
CA PRO A 182 5.74 5.46 13.30
C PRO A 182 4.43 6.06 12.77
N PHE A 183 4.48 7.25 12.17
CA PHE A 183 3.27 7.99 11.81
C PHE A 183 2.88 7.84 10.34
N LEU A 184 3.83 7.82 9.42
CA LEU A 184 3.57 7.85 7.97
C LEU A 184 3.71 6.50 7.27
N TYR A 185 4.41 5.51 7.85
CA TYR A 185 4.74 4.26 7.15
C TYR A 185 4.12 3.01 7.78
N GLY A 186 3.42 3.08 8.92
CA GLY A 186 2.84 1.86 9.48
C GLY A 186 1.88 2.03 10.65
N PRO A 187 2.36 2.08 11.90
CA PRO A 187 1.53 1.81 13.08
C PRO A 187 0.27 2.69 13.15
N VAL A 188 0.43 4.00 12.95
CA VAL A 188 -0.70 4.94 13.01
C VAL A 188 -1.67 4.74 11.86
N GLN A 189 -1.19 4.54 10.63
CA GLN A 189 -2.05 4.31 9.47
C GLN A 189 -2.84 3.01 9.60
N ILE A 190 -2.20 1.93 10.07
CA ILE A 190 -2.86 0.65 10.34
C ILE A 190 -3.92 0.83 11.44
N ALA A 191 -3.60 1.55 12.53
CA ALA A 191 -4.55 1.82 13.61
C ALA A 191 -5.76 2.64 13.12
N VAL A 192 -5.54 3.64 12.27
CA VAL A 192 -6.59 4.46 11.66
C VAL A 192 -7.48 3.61 10.76
N ALA A 193 -6.89 2.84 9.84
CA ALA A 193 -7.65 1.95 8.96
C ALA A 193 -8.46 0.93 9.78
N PHE A 194 -7.84 0.30 10.77
CA PHE A 194 -8.49 -0.66 11.66
C PHE A 194 -9.67 -0.05 12.42
N LEU A 195 -9.50 1.14 12.99
CA LEU A 195 -10.55 1.85 13.71
C LEU A 195 -11.76 2.11 12.80
N PHE A 196 -11.54 2.67 11.61
CA PHE A 196 -12.62 2.96 10.67
C PHE A 196 -13.30 1.69 10.13
N SER A 197 -12.53 0.64 9.84
CA SER A 197 -13.09 -0.66 9.45
C SER A 197 -13.95 -1.27 10.57
N LEU A 198 -13.54 -1.16 11.83
CA LEU A 198 -14.34 -1.64 12.97
C LEU A 198 -15.64 -0.85 13.12
N LEU A 199 -15.58 0.48 12.98
CA LEU A 199 -16.78 1.33 13.00
C LEU A 199 -17.72 0.99 11.84
N ALA A 200 -17.19 0.79 10.63
CA ALA A 200 -17.95 0.36 9.46
C ALA A 200 -18.62 -1.01 9.71
N PHE A 201 -17.90 -1.96 10.29
CA PHE A 201 -18.44 -3.28 10.66
C PHE A 201 -19.61 -3.16 11.66
N ARG A 202 -19.47 -2.32 12.69
CA ARG A 202 -20.56 -2.05 13.65
C ARG A 202 -21.79 -1.46 12.96
N ASN A 203 -21.59 -0.53 12.04
CA ASN A 203 -22.67 0.09 11.26
C ASN A 203 -23.40 -0.94 10.37
N VAL A 204 -22.66 -1.76 9.64
CA VAL A 204 -23.22 -2.83 8.80
C VAL A 204 -24.02 -3.83 9.64
N ARG A 205 -23.49 -4.27 10.79
CA ARG A 205 -24.19 -5.18 11.69
C ARG A 205 -25.51 -4.59 12.20
N ARG A 206 -25.55 -3.27 12.46
CA ARG A 206 -26.78 -2.55 12.83
C ARG A 206 -27.79 -2.52 11.68
N ILE A 207 -27.35 -2.28 10.45
CA ILE A 207 -28.22 -2.28 9.26
C ILE A 207 -28.85 -3.66 9.06
N ILE A 208 -28.04 -4.72 9.08
CA ILE A 208 -28.51 -6.11 8.89
C ILE A 208 -29.56 -6.46 9.96
N ARG A 209 -29.28 -6.18 11.23
CA ARG A 209 -30.23 -6.44 12.33
C ARG A 209 -31.58 -5.72 12.17
N ARG A 210 -31.61 -4.56 11.51
CA ARG A 210 -32.84 -3.81 11.24
C ARG A 210 -33.57 -4.30 9.98
N GLN A 211 -32.86 -4.79 8.97
CA GLN A 211 -33.45 -5.24 7.72
C GLN A 211 -34.12 -6.62 7.84
N VAL A 212 -33.53 -7.55 8.58
CA VAL A 212 -34.07 -8.91 8.79
C VAL A 212 -35.54 -8.92 9.24
N PRO A 213 -35.97 -8.19 10.29
CA PRO A 213 -37.37 -8.20 10.70
C PRO A 213 -38.30 -7.54 9.66
N ILE A 214 -37.82 -6.56 8.88
CA ILE A 214 -38.61 -5.91 7.84
C ILE A 214 -38.88 -6.88 6.69
N ILE A 215 -37.84 -7.61 6.25
CA ILE A 215 -37.95 -8.62 5.20
C ILE A 215 -38.87 -9.76 5.66
N ARG A 216 -38.71 -10.22 6.91
CA ARG A 216 -39.59 -11.26 7.49
C ARG A 216 -41.06 -10.81 7.50
N ARG A 217 -41.36 -9.60 7.95
CA ARG A 217 -42.73 -9.06 7.91
C ARG A 217 -43.30 -8.96 6.50
N ARG A 218 -42.48 -8.60 5.50
CA ARG A 218 -42.94 -8.57 4.10
C ARG A 218 -43.24 -9.97 3.56
N LEU A 219 -42.47 -10.96 3.96
CA LEU A 219 -42.72 -12.36 3.60
C LEU A 219 -44.00 -12.88 4.28
N ASP A 220 -44.21 -12.55 5.56
CA ASP A 220 -45.44 -12.90 6.30
C ASP A 220 -46.70 -12.23 5.71
N GLN A 221 -46.57 -11.09 5.01
CA GLN A 221 -47.68 -10.42 4.32
C GLN A 221 -48.04 -11.04 2.95
N GLN A 222 -47.17 -11.91 2.40
CA GLN A 222 -47.37 -12.54 1.09
C GLN A 222 -47.95 -13.95 1.16
N MET A 223 -48.06 -14.52 2.38
CA MET A 223 -48.68 -15.82 2.67
C MET A 223 -50.09 -15.62 3.22
#